data_AF-A0A532T3Q0-F1
#
_entry.id   AF-A0A532T3Q0-F1
#
_cell.length_a   1.000
_cell.length_b   1.000
_cell.length_c   1.000
_cell.angle_alpha   90.00
_cell.angle_beta   90.00
_cell.angle_gamma   90.00
#
_symmetry.space_group_name_H-M   'P 1'
#
loop_
_entity.id
_entity.type
_entity.pdbx_description
1 polymer ?
#
loop_
_entity_poly.entity_id
_entity_poly.type
_entity_poly.pdbx_seq_one_letter_code
_entity_poly.pdbx_strand_id
1 'polypeptide(L)'
;MKDDEIIKAIYNAIDDVNELLPKEEKLRKEPNTPIFDVLSSLLILNFIVKLEENIKEVFNVTINLADELIVLKKNNPLKNVQNLKNHISSNLKNNQ
;
A
#
# COMPACT_ATOMS: atom_id res chain seq x y z
N MET A 1 12.71 -12.57 2.72
CA MET A 1 12.88 -11.80 3.98
C MET A 1 12.33 -10.39 3.86
N LYS A 2 12.96 -9.43 3.16
CA LYS A 2 12.39 -8.06 3.07
C LYS A 2 11.06 -8.01 2.30
N ASP A 3 10.96 -8.74 1.19
CA ASP A 3 9.75 -8.74 0.35
C ASP A 3 8.51 -9.34 1.03
N ASP A 4 8.68 -10.37 1.86
CA ASP A 4 7.60 -11.01 2.61
C ASP A 4 7.01 -10.06 3.67
N GLU A 5 7.88 -9.32 4.37
CA GLU A 5 7.50 -8.32 5.35
C GLU A 5 6.78 -7.12 4.70
N ILE A 6 7.20 -6.69 3.50
CA ILE A 6 6.49 -5.66 2.74
C ILE A 6 5.08 -6.15 2.35
N ILE A 7 4.96 -7.38 1.84
CA ILE A 7 3.64 -7.96 1.49
C ILE A 7 2.75 -8.02 2.73
N LYS A 8 3.30 -8.45 3.86
CA LYS A 8 2.56 -8.52 5.12
C LYS A 8 2.07 -7.15 5.59
N ALA A 9 2.92 -6.12 5.51
CA ALA A 9 2.53 -4.75 5.83
C ALA A 9 1.40 -4.23 4.92
N ILE A 10 1.46 -4.54 3.62
CA ILE A 10 0.39 -4.22 2.65
C ILE A 10 -0.91 -4.95 3.01
N TYR A 11 -0.83 -6.24 3.34
CA TYR A 11 -2.00 -7.04 3.71
C TYR A 11 -2.65 -6.61 5.02
N ASN A 12 -1.86 -6.19 6.01
CA ASN A 12 -2.40 -5.60 7.22
C ASN A 12 -3.15 -4.30 6.93
N ALA A 13 -2.57 -3.40 6.11
CA ALA A 13 -3.25 -2.17 5.70
C ALA A 13 -4.54 -2.45 4.88
N ILE A 14 -4.55 -3.52 4.08
CA ILE A 14 -5.76 -3.99 3.40
C ILE A 14 -6.81 -4.47 4.41
N ASP A 15 -6.40 -5.22 5.43
CA ASP A 15 -7.31 -5.69 6.47
C ASP A 15 -7.94 -4.51 7.23
N ASP A 16 -7.16 -3.50 7.61
CA ASP A 16 -7.64 -2.28 8.28
C ASP A 16 -8.69 -1.53 7.45
N VAL A 17 -8.45 -1.35 6.15
CA VAL A 17 -9.42 -0.69 5.26
C VAL A 17 -10.63 -1.58 4.98
N ASN A 18 -10.45 -2.90 4.92
CA ASN A 18 -11.53 -3.86 4.78
C ASN A 18 -12.48 -3.90 5.99
N GLU A 19 -12.08 -3.40 7.16
CA GLU A 19 -12.99 -3.21 8.30
C GLU A 19 -13.95 -2.05 8.06
N LEU A 20 -13.53 -1.06 7.27
CA LEU A 20 -14.32 0.12 6.92
C LEU A 20 -15.23 -0.10 5.71
N LEU A 21 -15.01 -1.18 4.96
CA LEU A 21 -15.73 -1.50 3.72
C LEU A 21 -16.87 -2.50 3.95
N PRO A 22 -18.01 -2.35 3.23
CA PRO A 22 -19.03 -3.37 3.19
C PRO A 22 -18.47 -4.66 2.57
N LYS A 23 -19.07 -5.80 2.92
CA LYS A 23 -18.56 -7.14 2.52
C LYS A 23 -18.34 -7.30 1.01
N GLU A 24 -19.14 -6.63 0.20
CA GLU A 24 -19.12 -6.69 -1.27
C GLU A 24 -17.96 -5.89 -1.88
N GLU A 25 -17.42 -4.90 -1.17
CA GLU A 25 -16.35 -4.01 -1.64
C GLU A 25 -14.99 -4.35 -1.05
N LYS A 26 -14.89 -5.39 -0.21
CA LYS A 26 -13.63 -5.78 0.42
C LYS A 26 -12.58 -6.19 -0.61
N LEU A 27 -11.39 -5.66 -0.43
CA LEU A 27 -10.19 -6.00 -1.17
C LEU A 27 -9.73 -7.42 -0.82
N ARG A 28 -9.31 -8.17 -1.83
CA ARG A 28 -8.66 -9.48 -1.63
C ARG A 28 -7.19 -9.29 -1.29
N LYS A 29 -6.63 -10.22 -0.51
CA LYS A 29 -5.18 -10.23 -0.20
C LYS A 29 -4.42 -11.03 -1.27
N GLU A 30 -4.39 -10.49 -2.48
CA GLU A 30 -3.74 -11.13 -3.64
C GLU A 30 -2.87 -10.13 -4.40
N PRO A 31 -1.75 -10.54 -5.02
CA PRO A 31 -0.81 -9.64 -5.72
C PRO A 31 -1.47 -8.79 -6.82
N ASN A 32 -2.47 -9.34 -7.50
CA ASN A 32 -3.16 -8.68 -8.60
C ASN A 32 -4.37 -7.83 -8.17
N THR A 33 -4.64 -7.73 -6.86
CA THR A 33 -5.80 -6.99 -6.35
C THR A 33 -5.66 -5.51 -6.70
N PRO A 34 -6.63 -4.92 -7.42
CA PRO A 34 -6.62 -3.50 -7.72
C PRO A 34 -6.92 -2.69 -6.45
N ILE A 35 -6.08 -1.69 -6.17
CA ILE A 35 -6.24 -0.82 -4.99
C ILE A 35 -6.88 0.49 -5.42
N PHE A 36 -6.29 1.15 -6.42
CA PHE A 36 -6.72 2.47 -6.89
C PHE A 36 -8.13 2.47 -7.52
N ASP A 37 -8.51 1.42 -8.24
CA ASP A 37 -9.81 1.37 -8.92
C ASP A 37 -10.98 1.01 -8.00
N VAL A 38 -10.67 0.47 -6.81
CA VAL A 38 -11.68 -0.02 -5.84
C VAL A 38 -11.87 0.97 -4.70
N LEU A 39 -10.78 1.56 -4.21
CA LEU A 39 -10.85 2.50 -3.09
C LEU A 39 -11.20 3.90 -3.56
N SER A 40 -12.12 4.55 -2.86
CA SER A 40 -12.35 6.00 -3.01
C SER A 40 -11.12 6.78 -2.52
N SER A 41 -10.94 8.03 -2.98
CA SER A 41 -9.77 8.85 -2.60
C SER A 41 -9.55 8.98 -1.09
N LEU A 42 -10.63 9.00 -0.30
CA LEU A 42 -10.54 9.04 1.16
C LEU A 42 -10.01 7.71 1.74
N LEU A 43 -10.48 6.58 1.21
CA LEU A 43 -10.01 5.27 1.63
C LEU A 43 -8.58 5.00 1.17
N ILE A 44 -8.17 5.54 0.01
CA ILE A 44 -6.78 5.52 -0.45
C ILE A 44 -5.88 6.25 0.55
N LEU A 45 -6.29 7.43 1.04
CA LEU A 45 -5.52 8.16 2.05
C LEU A 45 -5.40 7.36 3.35
N ASN A 46 -6.49 6.78 3.84
CA ASN A 46 -6.47 5.92 5.02
C ASN A 46 -5.55 4.70 4.83
N PHE A 47 -5.65 4.04 3.68
CA PHE A 47 -4.79 2.92 3.31
C PHE A 47 -3.31 3.29 3.36
N ILE A 48 -2.95 4.45 2.78
CA ILE A 48 -1.57 4.94 2.75
C ILE A 48 -1.05 5.21 4.15
N VAL A 49 -1.81 5.93 4.98
CA VAL A 49 -1.40 6.23 6.35
C VAL A 49 -1.14 4.94 7.13
N LYS A 50 -2.05 3.96 7.03
CA LYS A 50 -1.88 2.65 7.69
C LYS A 50 -0.67 1.89 7.17
N LEU A 51 -0.43 1.93 5.87
CA LEU A 51 0.73 1.29 5.27
C LEU A 51 2.06 1.95 5.69
N GLU A 52 2.12 3.29 5.74
CA GLU A 52 3.29 4.03 6.22
C GLU A 52 3.60 3.71 7.69
N GLU A 53 2.56 3.65 8.54
CA GLU A 53 2.66 3.20 9.93
C GLU A 53 3.24 1.78 10.02
N ASN A 54 2.65 0.83 9.29
CA ASN A 54 3.10 -0.57 9.28
C ASN A 54 4.57 -0.70 8.80
N ILE A 55 4.96 0.02 7.75
CA ILE A 55 6.33 0.00 7.24
C ILE A 55 7.29 0.63 8.25
N LYS A 56 6.90 1.72 8.90
CA LYS A 56 7.71 2.34 9.95
C LYS A 56 7.91 1.42 11.13
N GLU A 57 6.89 0.70 11.57
CA GLU A 57 7.00 -0.26 12.66
C GLU A 57 7.91 -1.44 12.32
N VAL A 58 7.81 -1.98 11.10
CA VAL A 58 8.57 -3.17 10.68
C VAL A 58 10.01 -2.86 10.29
N PHE A 59 10.24 -1.75 9.59
CA PHE A 59 11.54 -1.41 9.01
C PHE A 59 12.25 -0.26 9.72
N ASN A 60 11.58 0.43 10.65
CA ASN A 60 12.06 1.65 11.30
C ASN A 60 12.46 2.75 10.30
N VAL A 61 11.76 2.80 9.16
CA VAL A 61 11.95 3.78 8.08
C VAL A 61 10.62 4.46 7.80
N THR A 62 10.65 5.79 7.71
CA THR A 62 9.50 6.57 7.27
C THR A 62 9.54 6.70 5.75
N ILE A 63 8.46 6.30 5.08
CA ILE A 63 8.21 6.56 3.66
C ILE A 63 7.04 7.54 3.53
N ASN A 64 7.00 8.32 2.45
CA ASN A 64 5.90 9.23 2.14
C ASN A 64 5.32 8.85 0.77
N LEU A 65 4.24 8.09 0.79
CA LEU A 65 3.50 7.63 -0.39
C LEU A 65 2.40 8.63 -0.77
N ALA A 66 1.95 9.48 0.16
CA ALA A 66 0.90 10.46 -0.09
C ALA A 66 1.32 11.53 -1.10
N ASP A 67 2.57 12.03 -1.01
CA ASP A 67 3.09 13.00 -1.99
C ASP A 67 3.29 12.39 -3.38
N GLU A 68 3.52 11.08 -3.44
CA GLU A 68 3.71 10.35 -4.69
C GLU A 68 2.39 10.13 -5.44
N LEU A 69 1.22 10.23 -4.77
CA LEU A 69 -0.11 10.18 -5.39
C LEU A 69 -0.32 11.24 -6.49
N ILE A 70 0.36 12.38 -6.36
CA ILE A 70 0.16 13.54 -7.23
C ILE A 70 0.84 13.34 -8.60
N VAL A 71 1.81 12.43 -8.70
CA VAL A 71 2.67 12.23 -9.90
C VAL A 71 2.26 10.99 -10.72
N LEU A 72 1.06 10.43 -10.50
CA LEU A 72 0.67 9.09 -10.97
C LEU A 72 0.10 8.99 -12.39
N LYS A 73 0.70 9.65 -13.39
CA LYS A 73 0.21 9.57 -14.80
C LYS A 73 0.82 8.47 -15.68
N LYS A 74 1.90 7.77 -15.26
CA LYS A 74 2.50 6.71 -16.10
C LYS A 74 2.79 5.37 -15.40
N ASN A 75 3.22 5.38 -14.14
CA ASN A 75 3.51 4.17 -13.36
C ASN A 75 2.83 4.25 -12.00
N ASN A 76 1.50 4.06 -11.95
CA ASN A 76 0.76 4.09 -10.69
C ASN A 76 1.20 2.92 -9.79
N PRO A 77 1.90 3.16 -8.65
CA PRO A 77 2.33 2.11 -7.73
C PRO A 77 1.13 1.49 -7.00
N LEU A 78 0.01 2.21 -6.85
CA LEU A 78 -1.24 1.72 -6.27
C LEU A 78 -2.15 1.02 -7.27
N LYS A 79 -1.67 0.73 -8.49
CA LYS A 79 -2.45 -0.05 -9.46
C LYS A 79 -2.89 -1.39 -8.89
N ASN A 80 -1.97 -2.10 -8.24
CA ASN A 80 -2.25 -3.35 -7.53
C ASN A 80 -1.20 -3.60 -6.44
N VAL A 81 -1.45 -4.60 -5.60
CA VAL A 81 -0.54 -5.01 -4.51
C VAL A 81 0.88 -5.28 -4.99
N GLN A 82 1.05 -5.95 -6.14
CA GLN A 82 2.36 -6.30 -6.67
C GLN A 82 3.18 -5.06 -7.06
N ASN A 83 2.55 -4.09 -7.72
CA ASN A 83 3.17 -2.82 -8.09
C ASN A 83 3.58 -2.04 -6.84
N LEU A 84 2.72 -2.02 -5.83
CA LEU A 84 2.97 -1.32 -4.58
C LEU A 84 4.15 -1.95 -3.82
N LYS A 85 4.20 -3.28 -3.74
CA LYS A 85 5.35 -4.00 -3.16
C LYS A 85 6.65 -3.62 -3.84
N ASN A 86 6.68 -3.63 -5.18
CA ASN A 86 7.88 -3.31 -5.95
C ASN A 86 8.33 -1.85 -5.73
N HIS A 87 7.36 -0.95 -5.59
CA HIS A 87 7.61 0.46 -5.33
C HIS A 87 8.22 0.69 -3.93
N ILE A 88 7.60 0.11 -2.89
CA ILE A 88 8.13 0.17 -1.51
C ILE A 88 9.52 -0.45 -1.43
N SER A 89 9.72 -1.62 -2.07
CA SER A 89 11.02 -2.29 -2.09
C SER A 89 12.11 -1.40 -2.73
N SER A 90 11.76 -0.63 -3.76
CA SER A 90 12.67 0.33 -4.39
C SER A 90 12.96 1.53 -3.49
N ASN A 91 11.93 2.08 -2.84
CA ASN A 91 12.08 3.17 -1.88
C ASN A 91 12.94 2.79 -0.67
N LEU A 92 12.75 1.58 -0.13
CA LEU A 92 13.55 1.07 0.98
C LEU A 92 15.01 0.84 0.58
N LYS A 93 15.31 0.47 -0.68
CA LYS A 93 16.70 0.34 -1.16
C LYS A 93 17.42 1.69 -1.30
N ASN A 94 16.69 2.74 -1.66
CA ASN A 94 17.27 4.08 -1.84
C ASN A 94 17.52 4.80 -0.50
N ASN A 95 16.91 4.34 0.59
CA ASN A 95 17.08 4.87 1.96
C ASN A 95 18.10 4.06 2.80
N GLN A 96 18.92 3.21 2.18
CA GLN A 96 20.04 2.47 2.81
C GLN A 96 21.38 2.99 2.31
#